data_AF-A0A2H1WQW7-F1
#
_entry.id   AF-A0A2H1WQW7-F1
#
_cell.length_a   1.000
_cell.length_b   1.000
_cell.length_c   1.000
_cell.angle_alpha   90.00
_cell.angle_beta   90.00
_cell.angle_gamma   90.00
#
_symmetry.space_group_name_H-M   'P 1'
#
loop_
_entity.id
_entity.type
_entity.pdbx_description
1 polymer ?
#
loop_
_entity_poly.entity_id
_entity_poly.type
_entity_poly.pdbx_seq_one_letter_code
_entity_poly.pdbx_strand_id
1 'polypeptide(L)'
;SDLYVYDIATGAWSLVCADTSAAGGPRLVFDHQMCIDADTQTIYVFGGRVLPANTEEVVSPQYSGLFAYYIATNTWQLVLSDRHDLNAPQARVSHSMLFHPVQRRLYMFAGQRNKEHLVDLWWWDVATGRCGALCRATAAPPPPQAGFTQRATLDPDTDELFVLSGMSKEKDKRVYNSLWVFSLRRLTWSCVYRNDSVAPNEPRPRFAHQLVYDPVKKIHYLFGGNPGNQGSPRVRLDDLWALRLRRPTLQGLVQAARASLREARYRALAARANNGDTDAAVAALHYLRNDLHDALDHTNKEQVARFQRLATVLFAGAGGVEAAPAPLTPRRTRSLARRRRNLPAATDIALSLAQVLGADEPYPEPTQPFEEIKEPAPDTWDVGPDDELPPDQEETDEWNARAQRMKLYDWLCRFFRPSAVPPKGDIADMVI
;
A
#
# COMPACT_ATOMS: atom_id res chain seq x y z
N SER A 1 -13.47 -35.33 9.98
CA SER A 1 -13.64 -33.92 9.56
C SER A 1 -14.42 -33.89 8.28
N ASP A 2 -15.29 -32.91 8.12
CA ASP A 2 -16.05 -32.68 6.90
C ASP A 2 -15.21 -32.00 5.81
N LEU A 3 -15.57 -32.22 4.55
CA LEU A 3 -15.07 -31.50 3.38
C LEU A 3 -16.28 -31.01 2.59
N TYR A 4 -16.35 -29.70 2.36
CA TYR A 4 -17.37 -29.05 1.56
C TYR A 4 -16.76 -28.39 0.33
N VAL A 5 -17.58 -28.24 -0.71
CA VAL A 5 -17.27 -27.41 -1.88
C VAL A 5 -18.37 -26.35 -2.03
N TYR A 6 -17.94 -25.13 -2.35
CA TYR A 6 -18.83 -24.02 -2.68
C TYR A 6 -18.80 -23.78 -4.18
N ASP A 7 -19.96 -23.86 -4.82
CA ASP A 7 -20.12 -23.50 -6.22
C ASP A 7 -20.54 -22.03 -6.31
N ILE A 8 -19.70 -21.22 -6.96
CA ILE A 8 -19.90 -19.77 -7.09
C ILE A 8 -21.02 -19.44 -8.09
N ALA A 9 -21.21 -20.28 -9.12
CA ALA A 9 -22.23 -20.04 -10.15
C ALA A 9 -23.64 -20.31 -9.62
N THR A 10 -23.81 -21.33 -8.78
CA THR A 10 -25.09 -21.67 -8.15
C THR A 10 -25.27 -21.04 -6.78
N GLY A 11 -24.18 -20.57 -6.15
CA GLY A 11 -24.20 -19.96 -4.82
C GLY A 11 -24.42 -20.97 -3.68
N ALA A 12 -24.14 -22.25 -3.89
CA ALA A 12 -24.51 -23.33 -2.98
C ALA A 12 -23.30 -24.10 -2.42
N TRP A 13 -23.41 -24.50 -1.15
CA TRP A 13 -22.49 -25.45 -0.51
C TRP A 13 -22.98 -26.88 -0.73
N SER A 14 -22.06 -27.79 -1.03
CA SER A 14 -22.33 -29.23 -1.06
C SER A 14 -21.29 -29.99 -0.23
N LEU A 15 -21.77 -30.99 0.51
CA LEU A 15 -20.92 -31.87 1.31
C LEU A 15 -20.28 -32.92 0.39
N VAL A 16 -18.95 -32.90 0.31
CA VAL A 16 -18.16 -33.82 -0.51
C VAL A 16 -17.79 -35.07 0.29
N CYS A 17 -17.39 -34.89 1.55
CA CYS A 17 -17.01 -35.99 2.43
C CYS A 17 -17.40 -35.67 3.87
N ALA A 18 -18.23 -36.51 4.50
CA ALA A 18 -18.65 -36.32 5.89
C ALA A 18 -17.54 -36.67 6.90
N ASP A 19 -16.69 -37.64 6.55
CA ASP A 19 -15.53 -38.01 7.35
C ASP A 19 -14.30 -38.30 6.49
N THR A 20 -13.52 -37.24 6.28
CA THR A 20 -12.23 -37.28 5.58
C THR A 20 -11.28 -38.33 6.14
N SER A 21 -11.26 -38.59 7.45
CA SER A 21 -10.36 -39.61 8.02
C SER A 21 -10.76 -41.02 7.63
N ALA A 22 -12.06 -41.32 7.67
CA ALA A 22 -12.60 -42.61 7.23
C ALA A 22 -12.38 -42.84 5.71
N ALA A 23 -12.35 -41.76 4.93
CA ALA A 23 -12.03 -41.79 3.50
C ALA A 23 -10.52 -41.81 3.18
N GLY A 24 -9.64 -42.01 4.16
CA GLY A 24 -8.19 -42.07 3.97
C GLY A 24 -7.47 -40.72 3.93
N GLY A 25 -8.19 -39.63 4.21
CA GLY A 25 -7.68 -38.27 4.33
C GLY A 25 -7.24 -37.90 5.75
N PRO A 26 -7.00 -36.60 6.00
CA PRO A 26 -6.56 -36.13 7.31
C PRO A 26 -7.66 -36.28 8.38
N ARG A 27 -7.24 -36.47 9.64
CA ARG A 27 -8.12 -36.33 10.81
C ARG A 27 -8.55 -34.86 10.99
N LEU A 28 -9.40 -34.59 11.97
CA LEU A 28 -9.78 -33.23 12.33
C LEU A 28 -8.54 -32.42 12.75
N VAL A 29 -8.12 -31.49 11.89
CA VAL A 29 -6.87 -30.73 12.05
C VAL A 29 -7.11 -29.22 11.97
N PHE A 30 -6.35 -28.46 12.76
CA PHE A 30 -6.35 -27.00 12.70
C PHE A 30 -4.96 -26.43 12.41
N ASP A 31 -4.93 -25.22 11.86
CA ASP A 31 -3.70 -24.51 11.44
C ASP A 31 -2.84 -25.30 10.44
N HIS A 32 -3.51 -26.12 9.62
CA HIS A 32 -2.94 -26.75 8.43
C HIS A 32 -2.88 -25.74 7.27
N GLN A 33 -2.12 -26.04 6.24
CA GLN A 33 -2.11 -25.27 5.00
C GLN A 33 -2.66 -26.11 3.84
N MET A 34 -3.26 -25.44 2.86
CA MET A 34 -3.79 -26.06 1.65
C MET A 34 -3.29 -25.31 0.42
N CYS A 35 -3.02 -26.04 -0.65
CA CYS A 35 -2.79 -25.46 -1.98
C CYS A 35 -3.37 -26.40 -3.04
N ILE A 36 -3.61 -25.85 -4.24
CA ILE A 36 -4.21 -26.59 -5.34
C ILE A 36 -3.26 -26.60 -6.54
N ASP A 37 -3.09 -27.77 -7.14
CA ASP A 37 -2.60 -27.93 -8.50
C ASP A 37 -3.81 -27.97 -9.43
N ALA A 38 -4.10 -26.84 -10.08
CA ALA A 38 -5.27 -26.72 -10.94
C ALA A 38 -5.17 -27.60 -12.19
N ASP A 39 -3.96 -27.87 -12.69
CA ASP A 39 -3.75 -28.64 -13.91
C ASP A 39 -4.11 -30.12 -13.71
N THR A 40 -3.80 -30.67 -12.53
CA THR A 40 -4.15 -32.06 -12.18
C THR A 40 -5.38 -32.18 -11.30
N GLN A 41 -6.01 -31.06 -10.96
CA GLN A 41 -7.13 -30.98 -10.03
C GLN A 41 -6.82 -31.70 -8.70
N THR A 42 -5.64 -31.43 -8.14
CA THR A 42 -5.19 -32.05 -6.88
C THR A 42 -5.06 -30.99 -5.80
N ILE A 43 -5.67 -31.24 -4.64
CA ILE A 43 -5.50 -30.40 -3.44
C ILE A 43 -4.48 -31.07 -2.53
N TYR A 44 -3.44 -30.33 -2.15
CA TYR A 44 -2.46 -30.77 -1.16
C TYR A 44 -2.76 -30.13 0.19
N VAL A 45 -2.74 -30.93 1.24
CA VAL A 45 -2.97 -30.50 2.63
C VAL A 45 -1.78 -30.92 3.47
N PHE A 46 -1.14 -29.97 4.17
CA PHE A 46 0.02 -30.27 5.00
C PHE A 46 -0.05 -29.64 6.39
N GLY A 47 0.46 -30.38 7.36
CA GLY A 47 0.69 -29.89 8.70
C GLY A 47 -0.59 -29.67 9.49
N GLY A 48 -0.53 -28.75 10.44
CA GLY A 48 -1.59 -28.58 11.44
C GLY A 48 -1.48 -29.57 12.59
N ARG A 49 -2.18 -29.25 13.67
CA ARG A 49 -2.33 -30.14 14.84
C ARG A 49 -3.64 -30.89 14.74
N VAL A 50 -3.58 -32.18 15.06
CA VAL A 50 -4.78 -32.99 15.19
C VAL A 50 -5.49 -32.62 16.48
N LEU A 51 -6.81 -32.46 16.43
CA LEU A 51 -7.61 -32.24 17.63
C LEU A 51 -7.56 -33.49 18.51
N PRO A 52 -7.16 -33.39 19.79
CA PRO A 52 -7.08 -34.55 20.68
C PRO A 52 -8.46 -35.20 20.89
N ALA A 53 -8.53 -36.51 20.72
CA ALA A 53 -9.73 -37.29 21.02
C ALA A 53 -9.74 -37.86 22.45
N ASN A 54 -8.59 -37.89 23.13
CA ASN A 54 -8.44 -38.45 24.47
C ASN A 54 -7.35 -37.72 25.29
N THR A 55 -7.25 -38.04 26.58
CA THR A 55 -6.30 -37.41 27.51
C THR A 55 -4.83 -37.67 27.15
N GLU A 56 -4.50 -38.80 26.53
CA GLU A 56 -3.12 -39.11 26.13
C GLU A 56 -2.64 -38.21 24.99
N GLU A 57 -3.52 -37.94 24.00
CA GLU A 57 -3.25 -37.02 22.90
C GLU A 57 -3.16 -35.55 23.36
N VAL A 58 -3.72 -35.21 24.53
CA VAL A 58 -3.52 -33.90 25.16
C VAL A 58 -2.09 -33.76 25.69
N VAL A 59 -1.53 -34.84 26.25
CA VAL A 59 -0.17 -34.87 26.81
C VAL A 59 0.89 -34.91 25.69
N SER A 60 0.61 -35.64 24.60
CA SER A 60 1.50 -35.75 23.44
C SER A 60 0.81 -35.24 22.17
N PRO A 61 0.96 -33.95 21.83
CA PRO A 61 0.29 -33.36 20.68
C PRO A 61 0.69 -34.07 19.39
N GLN A 62 -0.32 -34.49 18.63
CA GLN A 62 -0.12 -35.11 17.32
C GLN A 62 -0.26 -34.09 16.19
N TYR A 63 0.56 -34.25 15.17
CA TYR A 63 0.49 -33.46 13.94
C TYR A 63 -0.07 -34.31 12.81
N SER A 64 -0.62 -33.64 11.80
CA SER A 64 -1.05 -34.29 10.57
C SER A 64 0.13 -34.74 9.71
N GLY A 65 -0.13 -35.15 8.47
CA GLY A 65 0.88 -35.40 7.44
C GLY A 65 0.72 -34.47 6.23
N LEU A 66 1.34 -34.87 5.12
CA LEU A 66 1.02 -34.40 3.78
C LEU A 66 -0.01 -35.35 3.15
N PHE A 67 -1.16 -34.81 2.77
CA PHE A 67 -2.20 -35.54 2.05
C PHE A 67 -2.43 -34.90 0.69
N ALA A 68 -2.81 -35.73 -0.28
CA ALA A 68 -3.32 -35.30 -1.57
C ALA A 68 -4.79 -35.73 -1.69
N TYR A 69 -5.63 -34.82 -2.16
CA TYR A 69 -7.01 -35.08 -2.51
C TYR A 69 -7.19 -34.87 -4.01
N TYR A 70 -7.58 -35.92 -4.70
CA TYR A 70 -7.80 -35.93 -6.14
C TYR A 70 -9.25 -35.59 -6.42
N ILE A 71 -9.51 -34.39 -6.95
CA ILE A 71 -10.88 -33.88 -7.15
C ILE A 71 -11.63 -34.75 -8.14
N ALA A 72 -10.97 -35.16 -9.24
CA ALA A 72 -11.59 -35.93 -10.31
C ALA A 72 -12.12 -37.30 -9.85
N THR A 73 -11.45 -37.95 -8.89
CA THR A 73 -11.80 -39.28 -8.38
C THR A 73 -12.45 -39.24 -7.00
N ASN A 74 -12.50 -38.08 -6.33
CA ASN A 74 -12.94 -37.92 -4.95
C ASN A 74 -12.23 -38.88 -3.99
N THR A 75 -10.90 -38.98 -4.10
CA THR A 75 -10.08 -39.89 -3.29
C THR A 75 -8.96 -39.17 -2.58
N TRP A 76 -8.69 -39.60 -1.35
CA TRP A 76 -7.54 -39.15 -0.57
C TRP A 76 -6.37 -40.12 -0.70
N GLN A 77 -5.16 -39.56 -0.58
CA GLN A 77 -3.91 -40.30 -0.44
C GLN A 77 -3.05 -39.65 0.63
N LEU A 78 -2.54 -40.46 1.56
CA LEU A 78 -1.45 -40.06 2.44
C LEU A 78 -0.13 -40.08 1.65
N VAL A 79 0.49 -38.91 1.50
CA VAL A 79 1.74 -38.73 0.75
C VAL A 79 2.95 -38.82 1.68
N LEU A 80 2.88 -38.20 2.86
CA LEU A 80 3.92 -38.23 3.88
C LEU A 80 3.28 -38.25 5.27
N SER A 81 3.55 -39.29 6.06
CA SER A 81 3.15 -39.35 7.48
C SER A 81 3.90 -38.31 8.31
N ASP A 82 3.40 -37.90 9.49
CA ASP A 82 4.19 -37.06 10.43
C ASP A 82 5.45 -37.79 10.93
N ARG A 83 5.27 -39.08 11.23
CA ARG A 83 6.33 -39.96 11.72
C ARG A 83 6.99 -40.61 10.51
N HIS A 84 8.20 -40.16 10.19
CA HIS A 84 9.01 -40.68 9.10
C HIS A 84 10.50 -40.45 9.40
N ASP A 85 11.36 -41.30 8.83
CA ASP A 85 12.83 -41.16 8.92
C ASP A 85 13.44 -40.43 7.71
N LEU A 86 12.58 -39.95 6.80
CA LEU A 86 13.01 -39.20 5.62
C LEU A 86 13.58 -37.83 6.00
N ASN A 87 14.59 -37.36 5.27
CA ASN A 87 15.07 -35.99 5.32
C ASN A 87 14.07 -35.05 4.60
N ALA A 88 12.89 -34.91 5.21
CA ALA A 88 11.71 -34.25 4.67
C ALA A 88 11.13 -33.28 5.73
N PRO A 89 10.28 -32.32 5.32
CA PRO A 89 9.64 -31.41 6.26
C PRO A 89 8.73 -32.15 7.23
N GLN A 90 9.01 -31.97 8.50
CA GLN A 90 8.14 -32.39 9.60
C GLN A 90 6.86 -31.55 9.67
N ALA A 91 5.71 -32.18 9.95
CA ALA A 91 4.44 -31.47 10.11
C ALA A 91 4.49 -30.47 11.28
N ARG A 92 3.81 -29.34 11.10
CA ARG A 92 3.96 -28.12 11.92
C ARG A 92 2.75 -27.21 11.78
N VAL A 93 2.63 -26.24 12.67
CA VAL A 93 1.58 -25.20 12.68
C VAL A 93 2.15 -23.85 12.26
N SER A 94 1.28 -22.91 11.87
CA SER A 94 1.62 -21.52 11.53
C SER A 94 2.71 -21.36 10.46
N HIS A 95 2.85 -22.38 9.61
CA HIS A 95 3.76 -22.39 8.46
C HIS A 95 3.05 -21.84 7.23
N SER A 96 3.82 -21.54 6.18
CA SER A 96 3.27 -21.28 4.85
C SER A 96 3.56 -22.44 3.92
N MET A 97 2.58 -22.81 3.09
CA MET A 97 2.74 -23.80 2.02
C MET A 97 2.33 -23.17 0.69
N LEU A 98 3.15 -23.37 -0.35
CA LEU A 98 2.98 -22.77 -1.66
C LEU A 98 3.19 -23.83 -2.75
N PHE A 99 2.37 -23.81 -3.79
CA PHE A 99 2.54 -24.69 -4.96
C PHE A 99 3.13 -23.90 -6.13
N HIS A 100 4.19 -24.43 -6.72
CA HIS A 100 4.81 -23.88 -7.92
C HIS A 100 4.33 -24.65 -9.15
N PRO A 101 3.50 -24.04 -10.02
CA PRO A 101 2.87 -24.76 -11.15
C PRO A 101 3.90 -25.25 -12.17
N VAL A 102 4.89 -24.42 -12.54
CA VAL A 102 5.92 -24.80 -13.53
C VAL A 102 6.86 -25.89 -13.02
N GLN A 103 7.38 -25.77 -11.80
CA GLN A 103 8.30 -26.75 -11.22
C GLN A 103 7.58 -27.99 -10.65
N ARG A 104 6.24 -27.96 -10.52
CA ARG A 104 5.40 -28.96 -9.86
C ARG A 104 5.91 -29.34 -8.46
N ARG A 105 6.19 -28.30 -7.65
CA ARG A 105 6.77 -28.44 -6.31
C ARG A 105 5.95 -27.72 -5.26
N LEU A 106 5.85 -28.34 -4.09
CA LEU A 106 5.40 -27.70 -2.86
C LEU A 106 6.60 -27.05 -2.17
N TYR A 107 6.43 -25.83 -1.70
CA TYR A 107 7.37 -25.12 -0.85
C TYR A 107 6.75 -24.95 0.53
N MET A 108 7.48 -25.35 1.57
CA MET A 108 7.04 -25.21 2.96
C MET A 108 8.05 -24.35 3.70
N PHE A 109 7.56 -23.25 4.27
CA PHE A 109 8.40 -22.28 4.96
C PHE A 109 7.98 -22.11 6.40
N ALA A 110 8.98 -22.19 7.28
CA ALA A 110 8.92 -21.81 8.68
C ALA A 110 7.81 -22.52 9.47
N GLY A 111 7.29 -21.87 10.52
CA GLY A 111 6.21 -22.37 11.37
C GLY A 111 6.70 -22.76 12.76
N GLN A 112 5.91 -23.58 13.44
CA GLN A 112 6.19 -24.02 14.80
C GLN A 112 5.87 -25.51 14.94
N ARG A 113 6.79 -26.25 15.55
CA ARG A 113 6.55 -27.60 16.03
C ARG A 113 6.90 -27.65 17.51
N ASN A 114 5.98 -28.15 18.33
CA ASN A 114 6.11 -28.16 19.78
C ASN A 114 6.39 -26.75 20.33
N LYS A 115 7.52 -26.56 21.02
CA LYS A 115 7.98 -25.26 21.53
C LYS A 115 9.00 -24.57 20.61
N GLU A 116 9.38 -25.23 19.52
CA GLU A 116 10.42 -24.79 18.59
C GLU A 116 9.81 -24.01 17.41
N HIS A 117 10.39 -22.85 17.12
CA HIS A 117 10.06 -22.11 15.92
C HIS A 117 11.05 -22.45 14.83
N LEU A 118 10.50 -22.72 13.66
CA LEU A 118 11.23 -23.17 12.49
C LEU A 118 11.30 -22.00 11.51
N VAL A 119 12.46 -21.84 10.87
CA VAL A 119 12.73 -20.86 9.80
C VAL A 119 13.44 -21.53 8.62
N ASP A 120 13.24 -22.84 8.51
CA ASP A 120 13.70 -23.67 7.40
C ASP A 120 12.75 -23.52 6.19
N LEU A 121 13.32 -23.71 5.00
CA LEU A 121 12.60 -23.75 3.73
C LEU A 121 12.82 -25.11 3.09
N TRP A 122 11.73 -25.80 2.79
CA TRP A 122 11.71 -27.11 2.14
C TRP A 122 11.04 -27.04 0.79
N TRP A 123 11.46 -27.92 -0.12
CA TRP A 123 10.72 -28.23 -1.33
C TRP A 123 10.36 -29.71 -1.38
N TRP A 124 9.24 -30.03 -2.01
CA TRP A 124 8.74 -31.37 -2.27
C TRP A 124 8.22 -31.46 -3.70
N ASP A 125 8.76 -32.38 -4.49
CA ASP A 125 8.35 -32.64 -5.87
C ASP A 125 7.17 -33.60 -5.90
N VAL A 126 6.05 -33.14 -6.44
CA VAL A 126 4.78 -33.88 -6.35
C VAL A 126 4.73 -35.09 -7.27
N ALA A 127 5.58 -35.15 -8.30
CA ALA A 127 5.63 -36.26 -9.24
C ALA A 127 6.51 -37.41 -8.73
N THR A 128 7.66 -37.08 -8.13
CA THR A 128 8.68 -38.06 -7.74
C THR A 128 8.73 -38.34 -6.24
N GLY A 129 8.08 -37.51 -5.41
CA GLY A 129 8.18 -37.58 -3.96
C GLY A 129 9.57 -37.17 -3.41
N ARG A 130 10.45 -36.64 -4.27
CA ARG A 130 11.75 -36.14 -3.84
C ARG A 130 11.60 -34.83 -3.08
N CYS A 131 12.42 -34.64 -2.07
CA CYS A 131 12.41 -33.42 -1.27
C CYS A 131 13.82 -32.98 -0.89
N GLY A 132 13.93 -31.75 -0.40
CA GLY A 132 15.16 -31.21 0.15
C GLY A 132 14.98 -29.89 0.86
N ALA A 133 15.91 -29.57 1.75
CA ALA A 133 15.99 -28.27 2.39
C ALA A 133 16.75 -27.28 1.49
N LEU A 134 16.16 -26.13 1.19
CA LEU A 134 16.83 -25.03 0.47
C LEU A 134 17.58 -24.11 1.42
N CYS A 135 17.02 -23.88 2.60
CA CYS A 135 17.57 -22.99 3.59
C CYS A 135 17.33 -23.60 4.96
N ARG A 136 18.40 -23.75 5.75
CA ARG A 136 18.31 -24.07 7.18
C ARG A 136 18.56 -22.77 7.96
N ALA A 137 18.16 -22.73 9.23
CA ALA A 137 18.20 -21.53 10.07
C ALA A 137 19.56 -20.80 10.15
N THR A 138 20.66 -21.44 9.73
CA THR A 138 22.03 -20.93 9.75
C THR A 138 22.52 -20.36 8.41
N ALA A 139 21.65 -20.18 7.40
CA ALA A 139 22.07 -19.65 6.10
C ALA A 139 22.47 -18.16 6.15
N ALA A 140 23.35 -17.73 5.23
CA ALA A 140 23.75 -16.34 5.04
C ALA A 140 23.35 -15.86 3.62
N PRO A 141 22.64 -14.72 3.46
CA PRO A 141 22.04 -13.89 4.51
C PRO A 141 20.93 -14.66 5.27
N PRO A 142 20.71 -14.32 6.56
CA PRO A 142 19.77 -15.05 7.39
C PRO A 142 18.34 -14.95 6.82
N PRO A 143 17.54 -16.02 6.98
CA PRO A 143 16.11 -15.95 6.69
C PRO A 143 15.43 -14.88 7.58
N PRO A 144 14.20 -14.44 7.24
CA PRO A 144 13.41 -13.64 8.16
C PRO A 144 13.34 -14.33 9.53
N GLN A 145 13.45 -13.54 10.59
CA GLN A 145 13.36 -14.05 11.95
C GLN A 145 12.06 -14.82 12.16
N ALA A 146 12.12 -15.83 13.05
CA ALA A 146 10.96 -16.59 13.48
C ALA A 146 9.86 -15.64 13.99
N GLY A 147 8.79 -15.52 13.22
CA GLY A 147 7.62 -14.73 13.56
C GLY A 147 6.38 -15.59 13.75
N PHE A 148 5.38 -15.02 14.41
CA PHE A 148 4.05 -15.61 14.46
C PHE A 148 3.26 -15.20 13.23
N THR A 149 2.42 -16.10 12.71
CA THR A 149 1.41 -15.80 11.67
C THR A 149 1.97 -15.18 10.38
N GLN A 150 3.20 -15.54 10.00
CA GLN A 150 3.75 -15.11 8.71
C GLN A 150 2.93 -15.66 7.54
N ARG A 151 2.88 -14.90 6.46
CA ARG A 151 2.23 -15.30 5.21
C ARG A 151 3.23 -15.21 4.08
N ALA A 152 3.34 -16.29 3.32
CA ALA A 152 4.15 -16.34 2.13
C ALA A 152 3.28 -16.37 0.87
N THR A 153 3.82 -15.87 -0.24
CA THR A 153 3.26 -15.98 -1.58
C THR A 153 4.38 -16.31 -2.58
N LEU A 154 4.04 -16.74 -3.79
CA LEU A 154 4.98 -17.16 -4.83
C LEU A 154 4.66 -16.49 -6.15
N ASP A 155 5.68 -15.95 -6.81
CA ASP A 155 5.63 -15.62 -8.24
C ASP A 155 6.36 -16.70 -9.06
N PRO A 156 5.62 -17.53 -9.82
CA PRO A 156 6.22 -18.62 -10.59
C PRO A 156 7.03 -18.13 -11.80
N ASP A 157 6.80 -16.92 -12.30
CA ASP A 157 7.53 -16.40 -13.47
C ASP A 157 8.93 -15.91 -13.07
N THR A 158 9.05 -15.39 -11.85
CA THR A 158 10.30 -14.86 -11.31
C THR A 158 10.98 -15.82 -10.34
N ASP A 159 10.41 -16.99 -10.07
CA ASP A 159 10.92 -17.97 -9.11
C ASP A 159 11.21 -17.33 -7.74
N GLU A 160 10.27 -16.50 -7.25
CA GLU A 160 10.44 -15.68 -6.05
C GLU A 160 9.36 -15.96 -5.02
N LEU A 161 9.79 -16.31 -3.80
CA LEU A 161 8.91 -16.41 -2.64
C LEU A 161 8.93 -15.09 -1.88
N PHE A 162 7.76 -14.53 -1.60
CA PHE A 162 7.59 -13.32 -0.80
C PHE A 162 7.05 -13.68 0.56
N VAL A 163 7.70 -13.25 1.64
CA VAL A 163 7.28 -13.50 3.02
C VAL A 163 7.06 -12.17 3.72
N LEU A 164 5.82 -11.93 4.14
CA LEU A 164 5.49 -10.82 5.02
C LEU A 164 5.45 -11.31 6.47
N SER A 165 6.35 -10.77 7.29
CA SER A 165 6.39 -11.02 8.73
C SER A 165 5.98 -9.77 9.50
N GLY A 166 5.14 -9.97 10.53
CA GLY A 166 4.43 -8.92 11.26
C GLY A 166 4.80 -8.78 12.74
N MET A 167 5.32 -9.84 13.35
CA MET A 167 5.65 -9.88 14.77
C MET A 167 6.91 -10.71 14.98
N SER A 168 7.92 -10.11 15.63
CA SER A 168 9.09 -10.86 16.10
C SER A 168 8.88 -11.36 17.53
N LYS A 169 9.47 -12.52 17.83
CA LYS A 169 9.55 -13.08 19.18
C LYS A 169 10.63 -12.41 20.05
N GLU A 170 11.26 -11.34 19.58
CA GLU A 170 12.18 -10.55 20.40
C GLU A 170 11.53 -10.07 21.71
N LYS A 171 12.35 -9.77 22.72
CA LYS A 171 11.93 -9.47 24.10
C LYS A 171 10.86 -8.38 24.19
N ASP A 172 10.82 -7.47 23.22
CA ASP A 172 9.92 -6.32 23.22
C ASP A 172 8.56 -6.56 22.51
N LYS A 173 8.31 -7.78 21.99
CA LYS A 173 7.07 -8.14 21.23
C LYS A 173 6.68 -7.06 20.20
N ARG A 174 7.67 -6.46 19.55
CA ARG A 174 7.44 -5.33 18.65
C ARG A 174 6.80 -5.82 17.37
N VAL A 175 5.71 -5.17 16.99
CA VAL A 175 5.02 -5.39 15.71
C VAL A 175 5.65 -4.47 14.67
N TYR A 176 6.09 -5.06 13.56
CA TYR A 176 6.66 -4.35 12.42
C TYR A 176 6.34 -5.16 11.16
N ASN A 177 6.17 -4.48 10.03
CA ASN A 177 6.05 -5.16 8.75
C ASN A 177 7.45 -5.34 8.17
N SER A 178 7.80 -6.54 7.77
CA SER A 178 9.00 -6.80 6.96
C SER A 178 8.68 -7.73 5.81
N LEU A 179 8.98 -7.29 4.60
CA LEU A 179 8.80 -8.07 3.38
C LEU A 179 10.16 -8.60 2.93
N TRP A 180 10.24 -9.92 2.88
CA TRP A 180 11.41 -10.66 2.47
C TRP A 180 11.15 -11.36 1.16
N VAL A 181 12.16 -11.40 0.30
CA VAL A 181 12.13 -12.14 -0.96
C VAL A 181 13.19 -13.22 -0.91
N PHE A 182 12.80 -14.47 -1.16
CA PHE A 182 13.72 -15.56 -1.45
C PHE A 182 13.74 -15.83 -2.94
N SER A 183 14.92 -15.71 -3.55
CA SER A 183 15.11 -16.11 -4.95
C SER A 183 15.40 -17.60 -5.00
N LEU A 184 14.52 -18.40 -5.60
CA LEU A 184 14.76 -19.84 -5.79
C LEU A 184 15.92 -20.08 -6.77
N ARG A 185 16.20 -19.14 -7.68
CA ARG A 185 17.33 -19.22 -8.61
C ARG A 185 18.68 -18.99 -7.95
N ARG A 186 18.76 -18.03 -7.04
CA ARG A 186 20.02 -17.65 -6.35
C ARG A 186 20.18 -18.34 -5.00
N LEU A 187 19.10 -18.89 -4.45
CA LEU A 187 19.01 -19.45 -3.11
C LEU A 187 19.40 -18.45 -2.02
N THR A 188 19.00 -17.19 -2.20
CA THR A 188 19.34 -16.09 -1.29
C THR A 188 18.11 -15.32 -0.84
N TRP A 189 18.10 -14.92 0.43
CA TRP A 189 17.14 -14.00 1.01
C TRP A 189 17.52 -12.54 0.74
N SER A 190 16.53 -11.66 0.65
CA SER A 190 16.71 -10.21 0.62
C SER A 190 15.51 -9.53 1.29
N CYS A 191 15.77 -8.67 2.27
CA CYS A 191 14.75 -7.81 2.84
C CYS A 191 14.54 -6.61 1.91
N VAL A 192 13.35 -6.47 1.34
CA VAL A 192 13.05 -5.42 0.34
C VAL A 192 12.21 -4.28 0.91
N TYR A 193 11.57 -4.49 2.06
CA TYR A 193 10.78 -3.47 2.75
C TYR A 193 10.72 -3.76 4.25
N ARG A 194 10.82 -2.71 5.06
CA ARG A 194 10.62 -2.76 6.51
C ARG A 194 9.95 -1.46 6.96
N ASN A 195 8.92 -1.58 7.77
CA ASN A 195 8.25 -0.46 8.42
C ASN A 195 7.89 -0.81 9.86
N ASP A 196 8.27 0.06 10.80
CA ASP A 196 8.00 -0.03 12.22
C ASP A 196 7.19 1.17 12.76
N SER A 197 6.66 2.01 11.87
CA SER A 197 5.94 3.25 12.16
C SER A 197 4.59 3.33 11.43
N VAL A 198 3.74 4.26 11.85
CA VAL A 198 2.45 4.51 11.19
C VAL A 198 2.60 5.68 10.22
N ALA A 199 2.37 5.43 8.94
CA ALA A 199 2.36 6.46 7.90
C ALA A 199 1.09 6.35 7.04
N PRO A 200 0.56 7.46 6.48
CA PRO A 200 -0.68 7.43 5.69
C PRO A 200 -0.58 6.59 4.41
N ASN A 201 0.62 6.47 3.84
CA ASN A 201 0.85 5.83 2.54
C ASN A 201 1.37 4.40 2.66
N GLU A 202 1.38 3.83 3.87
CA GLU A 202 1.92 2.49 4.13
C GLU A 202 1.02 1.70 5.08
N PRO A 203 0.93 0.37 4.91
CA PRO A 203 0.20 -0.45 5.85
C PRO A 203 0.86 -0.35 7.22
N ARG A 204 0.05 0.01 8.22
CA ARG A 204 0.43 -0.09 9.64
C ARG A 204 1.03 -1.48 9.95
N PRO A 205 2.10 -1.56 10.76
CA PRO A 205 2.59 -2.81 11.32
C PRO A 205 1.49 -3.73 11.84
N ARG A 206 1.48 -5.00 11.43
CA ARG A 206 0.40 -5.94 11.77
C ARG A 206 0.81 -7.40 11.71
N PHE A 207 0.22 -8.23 12.56
CA PHE A 207 0.30 -9.68 12.50
C PHE A 207 -1.10 -10.29 12.30
N ALA A 208 -1.19 -11.61 12.13
CA ALA A 208 -2.44 -12.33 11.86
C ALA A 208 -3.24 -11.73 10.69
N HIS A 209 -2.52 -11.20 9.69
CA HIS A 209 -3.06 -10.65 8.46
C HIS A 209 -3.16 -11.74 7.39
N GLN A 210 -3.89 -11.45 6.31
CA GLN A 210 -3.88 -12.29 5.10
C GLN A 210 -3.15 -11.56 3.97
N LEU A 211 -2.28 -12.29 3.28
CA LEU A 211 -1.55 -11.82 2.10
C LEU A 211 -1.84 -12.76 0.95
N VAL A 212 -2.28 -12.21 -0.19
CA VAL A 212 -2.51 -12.96 -1.43
C VAL A 212 -1.80 -12.28 -2.60
N TYR A 213 -1.47 -13.06 -3.62
CA TYR A 213 -0.73 -12.59 -4.78
C TYR A 213 -1.50 -12.87 -6.07
N ASP A 214 -1.63 -11.85 -6.91
CA ASP A 214 -2.16 -11.95 -8.27
C ASP A 214 -0.97 -12.16 -9.25
N PRO A 215 -0.79 -13.37 -9.79
CA PRO A 215 0.32 -13.66 -10.70
C PRO A 215 0.17 -13.01 -12.07
N VAL A 216 -1.03 -12.59 -12.47
CA VAL A 216 -1.29 -11.92 -13.76
C VAL A 216 -0.96 -10.43 -13.65
N LYS A 217 -1.49 -9.76 -12.64
CA LYS A 217 -1.25 -8.32 -12.43
C LYS A 217 0.05 -8.01 -11.70
N LYS A 218 0.71 -9.02 -11.12
CA LYS A 218 1.91 -8.90 -10.29
C LYS A 218 1.69 -7.98 -9.08
N ILE A 219 0.56 -8.16 -8.39
CA ILE A 219 0.14 -7.35 -7.23
C ILE A 219 -0.04 -8.24 -6.01
N HIS A 220 0.47 -7.80 -4.86
CA HIS A 220 0.14 -8.40 -3.58
C HIS A 220 -1.00 -7.61 -2.93
N TYR A 221 -1.97 -8.32 -2.36
CA TYR A 221 -3.05 -7.73 -1.58
C TYR A 221 -2.92 -8.15 -0.12
N LEU A 222 -2.93 -7.17 0.78
CA LEU A 222 -2.84 -7.34 2.22
C LEU A 222 -4.15 -6.86 2.85
N PHE A 223 -4.78 -7.71 3.64
CA PHE A 223 -6.04 -7.38 4.32
C PHE A 223 -5.98 -7.71 5.80
N GLY A 224 -6.55 -6.78 6.57
CA GLY A 224 -6.82 -6.91 8.00
C GLY A 224 -5.61 -7.23 8.86
N GLY A 225 -5.83 -7.88 10.00
CA GLY A 225 -4.80 -8.24 10.98
C GLY A 225 -4.89 -7.44 12.29
N ASN A 226 -3.90 -7.60 13.15
CA ASN A 226 -3.84 -6.97 14.48
C ASN A 226 -2.58 -6.09 14.57
N PRO A 227 -2.70 -4.81 14.97
CA PRO A 227 -1.57 -3.89 15.08
C PRO A 227 -0.71 -4.08 16.33
N GLY A 228 -1.08 -4.99 17.25
CA GLY A 228 -0.35 -5.26 18.48
C GLY A 228 -0.47 -4.18 19.55
N ASN A 229 -1.53 -3.37 19.52
CA ASN A 229 -1.77 -2.35 20.54
C ASN A 229 -2.05 -3.03 21.90
N GLN A 230 -1.14 -2.86 22.87
CA GLN A 230 -1.28 -3.45 24.20
C GLN A 230 -2.50 -2.92 24.96
N GLY A 231 -2.85 -1.63 24.79
CA GLY A 231 -4.04 -1.03 25.41
C GLY A 231 -5.35 -1.47 24.76
N SER A 232 -5.30 -2.10 23.58
CA SER A 232 -6.50 -2.54 22.86
C SER A 232 -6.20 -3.80 22.05
N PRO A 233 -5.96 -4.96 22.70
CA PRO A 233 -5.50 -6.19 22.04
C PRO A 233 -6.53 -6.80 21.08
N ARG A 234 -7.80 -6.38 21.21
CA ARG A 234 -8.91 -6.81 20.36
C ARG A 234 -9.07 -6.00 19.08
N VAL A 235 -8.27 -4.94 18.88
CA VAL A 235 -8.30 -4.16 17.62
C VAL A 235 -7.99 -5.07 16.44
N ARG A 236 -8.86 -5.04 15.44
CA ARG A 236 -8.68 -5.69 14.14
C ARG A 236 -8.74 -4.61 13.08
N LEU A 237 -7.79 -4.67 12.17
CA LEU A 237 -7.77 -3.81 11.00
C LEU A 237 -8.69 -4.41 9.95
N ASP A 238 -9.28 -3.55 9.13
CA ASP A 238 -10.24 -3.85 8.06
C ASP A 238 -9.85 -3.16 6.74
N ASP A 239 -8.66 -2.57 6.70
CA ASP A 239 -8.09 -1.91 5.53
C ASP A 239 -7.52 -2.91 4.52
N LEU A 240 -7.65 -2.58 3.24
CA LEU A 240 -7.10 -3.33 2.11
C LEU A 240 -5.97 -2.54 1.46
N TRP A 241 -4.80 -3.17 1.36
CA TRP A 241 -3.62 -2.60 0.72
C TRP A 241 -3.22 -3.37 -0.51
N ALA A 242 -2.75 -2.65 -1.53
CA ALA A 242 -2.14 -3.23 -2.73
C ALA A 242 -0.66 -2.84 -2.81
N LEU A 243 0.21 -3.83 -3.00
CA LEU A 243 1.65 -3.63 -3.18
C LEU A 243 2.06 -4.13 -4.56
N ARG A 244 2.67 -3.23 -5.34
CA ARG A 244 3.31 -3.55 -6.62
C ARG A 244 4.82 -3.36 -6.50
N LEU A 245 5.55 -4.47 -6.54
CA LEU A 245 7.01 -4.43 -6.57
C LEU A 245 7.47 -4.17 -7.99
N ARG A 246 8.23 -3.08 -8.19
CA ARG A 246 8.83 -2.75 -9.48
C ARG A 246 10.30 -3.12 -9.47
N ARG A 247 10.72 -4.01 -10.37
CA ARG A 247 12.13 -4.25 -10.66
C ARG A 247 12.55 -3.37 -11.85
N PRO A 248 13.36 -2.33 -11.64
CA PRO A 248 13.86 -1.53 -12.75
C PRO A 248 14.77 -2.39 -13.63
N THR A 249 14.68 -2.19 -14.96
CA THR A 249 15.58 -2.86 -15.91
C THR A 249 16.99 -2.32 -15.77
N LEU A 250 18.01 -3.11 -16.11
CA LEU A 250 19.40 -2.65 -16.05
C LEU A 250 19.63 -1.43 -16.96
N GLN A 251 19.02 -1.42 -18.15
CA GLN A 251 19.04 -0.26 -19.03
C GLN A 251 18.36 0.96 -18.38
N GLY A 252 17.19 0.77 -17.75
CA GLY A 252 16.50 1.83 -17.03
C GLY A 252 17.31 2.39 -15.86
N LEU A 253 18.02 1.54 -15.12
CA LEU A 253 18.93 1.94 -14.06
C LEU A 253 20.10 2.75 -14.59
N VAL A 254 20.74 2.32 -15.68
CA VAL A 254 21.84 3.05 -16.31
C VAL A 254 21.37 4.43 -16.78
N GLN A 255 20.20 4.52 -17.40
CA GLN A 255 19.63 5.80 -17.83
C GLN A 255 19.29 6.70 -16.63
N ALA A 256 18.66 6.16 -15.59
CA ALA A 256 18.36 6.93 -14.38
C ALA A 256 19.62 7.42 -13.66
N ALA A 257 20.67 6.58 -13.59
CA ALA A 257 21.96 6.94 -13.02
C ALA A 257 22.67 8.02 -13.86
N ARG A 258 22.65 7.88 -15.19
CA ARG A 258 23.16 8.89 -16.11
C ARG A 258 22.43 10.22 -15.93
N ALA A 259 21.10 10.21 -15.95
CA ALA A 259 20.29 11.41 -15.72
C ALA A 259 20.62 12.08 -14.38
N SER A 260 20.72 11.30 -13.31
CA SER A 260 21.04 11.81 -11.96
C SER A 260 22.45 12.43 -11.89
N LEU A 261 23.45 11.79 -12.50
CA LEU A 261 24.82 12.32 -12.57
C LEU A 261 24.87 13.62 -13.40
N ARG A 262 24.14 13.65 -14.51
CA ARG A 262 24.04 14.84 -15.36
C ARG A 262 23.33 15.97 -14.62
N GLU A 263 22.25 15.68 -13.90
CA GLU A 263 21.53 16.66 -13.09
C GLU A 263 22.41 17.23 -11.96
N ALA A 264 23.19 16.38 -11.29
CA ALA A 264 24.14 16.82 -10.26
C ALA A 264 25.21 17.76 -10.83
N ARG A 265 25.76 17.43 -12.01
CA ARG A 265 26.72 18.31 -12.71
C ARG A 265 26.09 19.64 -13.12
N TYR A 266 24.86 19.64 -13.62
CA TYR A 266 24.12 20.87 -13.91
C TYR A 266 23.95 21.73 -12.65
N ARG A 267 23.53 21.14 -11.53
CA ARG A 267 23.41 21.87 -10.26
C ARG A 267 24.72 22.48 -9.80
N ALA A 268 25.85 21.78 -9.98
CA ALA A 268 27.17 22.33 -9.66
C ALA A 268 27.54 23.53 -10.55
N LEU A 269 27.21 23.49 -11.84
CA LEU A 269 27.39 24.63 -12.75
C LEU A 269 26.47 25.81 -12.38
N ALA A 270 25.19 25.53 -12.09
CA ALA A 270 24.24 26.55 -11.66
C ALA A 270 24.64 27.20 -10.32
N ALA A 271 25.19 26.43 -9.37
CA ALA A 271 25.71 26.99 -8.12
C ALA A 271 26.89 27.94 -8.33
N ARG A 272 27.82 27.61 -9.24
CA ARG A 272 28.91 28.51 -9.63
C ARG A 272 28.38 29.77 -10.31
N ALA A 273 27.40 29.63 -11.19
CA ALA A 273 26.73 30.76 -11.83
C ALA A 273 26.08 31.71 -10.82
N ASN A 274 25.36 31.15 -9.84
CA ASN A 274 24.75 31.92 -8.75
C ASN A 274 25.79 32.66 -7.88
N ASN A 275 27.02 32.14 -7.77
CA ASN A 275 28.14 32.78 -7.09
C ASN A 275 28.88 33.84 -7.92
N GLY A 276 28.35 34.22 -9.09
CA GLY A 276 28.88 35.31 -9.92
C GLY A 276 29.76 34.89 -11.09
N ASP A 277 29.91 33.59 -11.36
CA ASP A 277 30.64 33.07 -12.53
C ASP A 277 29.74 33.06 -13.78
N THR A 278 29.84 34.11 -14.60
CA THR A 278 29.03 34.26 -15.83
C THR A 278 29.32 33.18 -16.88
N ASP A 279 30.55 32.67 -16.96
CA ASP A 279 30.92 31.62 -17.91
C ASP A 279 30.27 30.29 -17.50
N ALA A 280 30.21 30.02 -16.19
CA ALA A 280 29.44 28.90 -15.67
C ALA A 280 27.95 29.01 -15.95
N ALA A 281 27.37 30.22 -16.01
CA ALA A 281 25.96 30.42 -16.32
C ALA A 281 25.63 30.00 -17.77
N VAL A 282 26.47 30.42 -18.73
CA VAL A 282 26.34 30.04 -20.14
C VAL A 282 26.55 28.53 -20.31
N ALA A 283 27.58 27.99 -19.66
CA ALA A 283 27.86 26.56 -19.67
C ALA A 283 26.70 25.74 -19.06
N ALA A 284 26.11 26.19 -17.95
CA ALA A 284 24.96 25.55 -17.32
C ALA A 284 23.75 25.52 -18.25
N LEU A 285 23.45 26.63 -18.93
CA LEU A 285 22.33 26.73 -19.85
C LEU A 285 22.51 25.80 -21.07
N HIS A 286 23.71 25.79 -21.66
CA HIS A 286 24.04 24.87 -22.75
C HIS A 286 23.94 23.40 -22.32
N TYR A 287 24.44 23.09 -21.13
CA TYR A 287 24.44 21.75 -20.57
C TYR A 287 23.02 21.27 -20.22
N LEU A 288 22.16 22.16 -19.71
CA LEU A 288 20.75 21.86 -19.47
C LEU A 288 20.03 21.49 -20.78
N ARG A 289 20.26 22.27 -21.84
CA ARG A 289 19.58 22.13 -23.13
C ARG A 289 19.98 20.87 -23.89
N ASN A 290 21.23 20.44 -23.78
CA ASN A 290 21.78 19.35 -24.58
C ASN A 290 22.07 18.12 -23.69
N ASP A 291 23.16 18.15 -22.92
CA ASP A 291 23.63 16.99 -22.15
C ASP A 291 22.60 16.42 -21.16
N LEU A 292 21.86 17.29 -20.46
CA LEU A 292 20.86 16.84 -19.51
C LEU A 292 19.58 16.41 -20.20
N HIS A 293 19.14 17.14 -21.22
CA HIS A 293 17.98 16.79 -22.03
C HIS A 293 18.14 15.39 -22.63
N ASP A 294 19.25 15.12 -23.31
CA ASP A 294 19.54 13.83 -23.96
C ASP A 294 19.62 12.64 -23.00
N ALA A 295 19.86 12.90 -21.72
CA ALA A 295 19.97 11.87 -20.69
C ALA A 295 18.62 11.51 -20.04
N LEU A 296 17.57 12.28 -20.30
CA LEU A 296 16.26 12.13 -19.66
C LEU A 296 15.30 11.30 -20.51
N ASP A 297 14.42 10.58 -19.83
CA ASP A 297 13.30 9.91 -20.48
C ASP A 297 12.12 10.89 -20.62
N HIS A 298 11.95 11.44 -21.83
CA HIS A 298 10.87 12.38 -22.13
C HIS A 298 9.48 11.76 -22.20
N THR A 299 9.37 10.43 -22.18
CA THR A 299 8.07 9.75 -22.09
C THR A 299 7.54 9.74 -20.65
N ASN A 300 8.43 9.93 -19.66
CA ASN A 300 8.07 9.99 -18.26
C ASN A 300 7.69 11.41 -17.82
N LYS A 301 6.40 11.62 -17.57
CA LYS A 301 5.83 12.92 -17.14
C LYS A 301 6.51 13.49 -15.89
N GLU A 302 6.88 12.65 -14.92
CA GLU A 302 7.55 13.12 -13.70
C GLU A 302 8.97 13.62 -13.98
N GLN A 303 9.72 12.92 -14.85
CA GLN A 303 11.05 13.35 -15.24
C GLN A 303 11.01 14.67 -16.02
N VAL A 304 10.04 14.83 -16.92
CA VAL A 304 9.83 16.07 -17.67
C VAL A 304 9.49 17.23 -16.73
N ALA A 305 8.56 17.04 -15.79
CA ALA A 305 8.22 18.05 -14.79
C ALA A 305 9.44 18.44 -13.93
N ARG A 306 10.26 17.45 -13.51
CA ARG A 306 11.50 17.70 -12.77
C ARG A 306 12.51 18.48 -13.60
N PHE A 307 12.69 18.12 -14.88
CA PHE A 307 13.59 18.82 -15.80
C PHE A 307 13.19 20.28 -16.02
N GLN A 308 11.89 20.55 -16.21
CA GLN A 308 11.38 21.91 -16.36
C GLN A 308 11.68 22.77 -15.13
N ARG A 309 11.58 22.20 -13.92
CA ARG A 309 11.95 22.88 -12.68
C ARG A 309 13.46 23.14 -12.57
N LEU A 310 14.33 22.36 -13.21
CA LEU A 310 15.78 22.60 -13.14
C LEU A 310 16.18 23.92 -13.78
N ALA A 311 15.41 24.43 -14.75
CA ALA A 311 15.66 25.74 -15.34
C ALA A 311 15.63 26.86 -14.28
N THR A 312 14.76 26.76 -13.27
CA THR A 312 14.67 27.79 -12.23
C THR A 312 15.88 27.82 -11.31
N VAL A 313 16.61 26.71 -11.17
CA VAL A 313 17.81 26.61 -10.30
C VAL A 313 18.94 27.54 -10.77
N LEU A 314 19.06 27.77 -12.08
CA LEU A 314 20.04 28.69 -12.64
C LEU A 314 19.71 30.17 -12.33
N PHE A 315 18.44 30.47 -12.10
CA PHE A 315 17.94 31.83 -11.86
C PHE A 315 17.56 32.09 -10.40
N ALA A 316 17.77 31.12 -9.50
CA ALA A 316 17.43 31.23 -8.10
C ALA A 316 18.23 32.34 -7.37
N GLY A 317 19.33 32.82 -7.96
CA GLY A 317 20.23 33.81 -7.38
C GLY A 317 21.07 33.21 -6.25
N ALA A 318 22.18 33.86 -5.87
CA ALA A 318 22.77 33.62 -4.55
C ALA A 318 21.70 34.01 -3.52
N GLY A 319 21.39 33.10 -2.59
CA GLY A 319 20.42 33.37 -1.52
C GLY A 319 20.68 34.75 -0.95
N GLY A 320 19.77 35.69 -1.23
CA GLY A 320 19.97 37.07 -0.87
C GLY A 320 20.16 37.15 0.63
N VAL A 321 21.26 37.76 1.06
CA VAL A 321 21.26 38.45 2.35
C VAL A 321 20.00 39.31 2.33
N GLU A 322 19.04 38.99 3.18
CA GLU A 322 17.80 39.73 3.33
C GLU A 322 18.17 41.21 3.34
N ALA A 323 17.82 41.94 2.29
CA ALA A 323 18.15 43.35 2.21
C ALA A 323 17.43 44.00 3.38
N ALA A 324 18.19 44.35 4.42
CA ALA A 324 17.65 44.90 5.65
C ALA A 324 16.70 46.06 5.33
N PRO A 325 15.58 46.19 6.06
CA PRO A 325 14.59 47.23 5.80
C PRO A 325 15.26 48.61 5.83
N ALA A 326 15.43 49.21 4.64
CA ALA A 326 15.98 50.54 4.51
C ALA A 326 14.91 51.58 4.86
N PRO A 327 15.19 52.59 5.70
CA PRO A 327 14.23 53.63 6.03
C PRO A 327 13.77 54.36 4.77
N LEU A 328 12.45 54.56 4.65
CA LEU A 328 11.86 55.26 3.51
C LEU A 328 12.40 56.69 3.42
N THR A 329 12.89 57.09 2.25
CA THR A 329 13.31 58.47 2.01
C THR A 329 12.12 59.44 2.15
N PRO A 330 12.33 60.70 2.61
CA PRO A 330 11.25 61.67 2.80
C PRO A 330 10.37 61.92 1.57
N ARG A 331 10.89 61.64 0.37
CA ARG A 331 10.13 61.65 -0.89
C ARG A 331 9.15 60.47 -1.00
N ARG A 332 9.61 59.25 -0.67
CA ARG A 332 8.75 58.05 -0.66
C ARG A 332 7.69 58.12 0.43
N THR A 333 8.02 58.67 1.60
CA THR A 333 7.07 58.90 2.70
C THR A 333 5.94 59.84 2.27
N ARG A 334 6.28 60.94 1.60
CA ARG A 334 5.28 61.91 1.07
C ARG A 334 4.40 61.32 -0.05
N SER A 335 4.99 60.49 -0.93
CA SER A 335 4.26 59.76 -1.96
C SER A 335 3.22 58.79 -1.37
N LEU A 336 3.61 58.02 -0.35
CA LEU A 336 2.72 57.09 0.35
C LEU A 336 1.61 57.80 1.13
N ALA A 337 1.94 58.93 1.79
CA ALA A 337 0.94 59.75 2.49
C ALA A 337 -0.11 60.34 1.53
N ARG A 338 0.29 60.75 0.32
CA ARG A 338 -0.65 61.20 -0.72
C ARG A 338 -1.57 60.08 -1.21
N ARG A 339 -1.06 58.85 -1.36
CA ARG A 339 -1.88 57.69 -1.74
C ARG A 339 -2.88 57.30 -0.65
N ARG A 340 -2.49 57.35 0.63
CA ARG A 340 -3.39 57.09 1.77
C ARG A 340 -4.53 58.09 1.88
N ARG A 341 -4.32 59.35 1.45
CA ARG A 341 -5.31 60.42 1.54
C ARG A 341 -6.40 60.35 0.45
N ASN A 342 -6.18 59.56 -0.60
CA ASN A 342 -7.11 59.38 -1.73
C ASN A 342 -7.85 58.04 -1.71
N LEU A 343 -7.70 57.23 -0.65
CA LEU A 343 -8.53 56.05 -0.45
C LEU A 343 -9.86 56.51 0.21
N PRO A 344 -11.05 56.16 -0.32
CA PRO A 344 -12.29 56.33 0.41
C PRO A 344 -12.19 55.56 1.74
N ALA A 345 -12.83 56.10 2.79
CA ALA A 345 -12.79 55.51 4.13
C ALA A 345 -13.11 54.01 4.05
N ALA A 346 -12.23 53.18 4.62
CA ALA A 346 -12.43 51.74 4.68
C ALA A 346 -13.75 51.46 5.39
N THR A 347 -14.71 50.87 4.68
CA THR A 347 -15.81 50.15 5.32
C THR A 347 -15.20 49.11 6.24
N ASP A 348 -15.70 49.07 7.47
CA ASP A 348 -15.19 48.22 8.53
C ASP A 348 -15.07 46.78 8.04
N ILE A 349 -13.87 46.22 8.14
CA ILE A 349 -13.56 44.85 7.69
C ILE A 349 -14.45 43.85 8.45
N ALA A 350 -14.87 44.19 9.67
CA ALA A 350 -15.81 43.39 10.45
C ALA A 350 -17.21 43.30 9.81
N LEU A 351 -17.71 44.40 9.22
CA LEU A 351 -19.00 44.43 8.51
C LEU A 351 -18.94 43.64 7.19
N SER A 352 -17.79 43.68 6.52
CA SER A 352 -17.58 42.95 5.26
C SER A 352 -17.41 41.44 5.48
N LEU A 353 -16.86 41.01 6.62
CA LEU A 353 -16.73 39.59 6.96
C LEU A 353 -18.07 38.98 7.42
N ALA A 354 -18.90 39.74 8.14
CA ALA A 354 -20.20 39.27 8.62
C ALA A 354 -21.19 38.96 7.48
N GLN A 355 -21.13 39.71 6.37
CA GLN A 355 -21.97 39.48 5.19
C GLN A 355 -21.54 38.29 4.33
N VAL A 356 -20.28 37.86 4.44
CA VAL A 356 -19.73 36.72 3.67
C VAL A 356 -19.94 35.39 4.38
N LEU A 357 -20.08 35.39 5.71
CA LEU A 357 -20.10 34.17 6.51
C LEU A 357 -21.49 33.71 6.96
N GLY A 358 -22.57 34.40 6.58
CA GLY A 358 -23.95 33.90 6.71
C GLY A 358 -24.34 33.36 8.09
N ALA A 359 -23.91 34.02 9.17
CA ALA A 359 -24.15 33.54 10.53
C ALA A 359 -25.33 34.28 11.18
N ASP A 360 -26.53 33.72 11.06
CA ASP A 360 -27.65 34.01 11.95
C ASP A 360 -27.46 33.27 13.29
N GLU A 361 -27.22 34.05 14.36
CA GLU A 361 -27.48 33.76 15.80
C GLU A 361 -26.76 32.58 16.53
N PRO A 362 -26.75 32.52 17.88
CA PRO A 362 -26.61 33.56 18.90
C PRO A 362 -25.40 33.30 19.86
N TYR A 363 -25.08 34.29 20.69
CA TYR A 363 -24.09 34.19 21.77
C TYR A 363 -24.46 33.10 22.81
N PRO A 364 -23.51 32.32 23.37
CA PRO A 364 -23.81 31.36 24.41
C PRO A 364 -24.00 32.04 25.77
N GLU A 365 -25.13 31.74 26.44
CA GLU A 365 -25.36 32.10 27.85
C GLU A 365 -24.43 31.32 28.81
N PRO A 366 -24.12 31.89 29.99
CA PRO A 366 -23.19 31.28 30.93
C PRO A 366 -23.77 30.04 31.62
N THR A 367 -22.89 29.07 31.87
CA THR A 367 -23.17 27.73 32.39
C THR A 367 -23.87 27.71 33.75
N GLN A 368 -24.99 26.98 33.85
CA GLN A 368 -25.59 26.52 35.11
C GLN A 368 -25.16 25.09 35.46
N PRO A 369 -25.22 24.67 36.74
CA PRO A 369 -24.66 23.39 37.20
C PRO A 369 -25.60 22.20 36.94
N PHE A 370 -25.00 21.14 36.38
CA PHE A 370 -25.39 19.72 36.27
C PHE A 370 -26.78 19.29 36.78
N GLU A 371 -27.61 18.80 35.84
CA GLU A 371 -28.66 17.82 36.10
C GLU A 371 -28.51 16.61 35.17
N GLU A 372 -28.71 15.43 35.75
CA GLU A 372 -28.51 14.09 35.19
C GLU A 372 -29.66 13.70 34.24
N ILE A 373 -29.38 13.40 32.96
CA ILE A 373 -30.41 12.95 32.00
C ILE A 373 -30.02 11.61 31.36
N LYS A 374 -30.97 10.67 31.43
CA LYS A 374 -30.93 9.28 30.96
C LYS A 374 -30.92 9.16 29.42
N GLU A 375 -30.35 8.05 28.94
CA GLU A 375 -30.25 7.66 27.51
C GLU A 375 -31.63 7.51 26.83
N PRO A 376 -31.81 8.01 25.58
CA PRO A 376 -33.01 7.71 24.80
C PRO A 376 -32.85 6.43 23.97
N ALA A 377 -33.97 5.70 23.84
CA ALA A 377 -34.12 4.46 23.08
C ALA A 377 -34.12 4.68 21.55
N PRO A 378 -33.83 3.62 20.75
CA PRO A 378 -33.68 3.75 19.29
C PRO A 378 -35.02 3.58 18.59
N ASP A 379 -35.43 4.53 17.74
CA ASP A 379 -36.61 4.36 16.89
C ASP A 379 -36.31 4.56 15.39
N THR A 380 -36.45 3.43 14.71
CA THR A 380 -37.11 3.19 13.42
C THR A 380 -37.21 4.31 12.39
N TRP A 381 -36.62 4.01 11.24
CA TRP A 381 -36.92 4.64 9.94
C TRP A 381 -38.39 4.44 9.56
N ASP A 382 -39.13 5.53 9.39
CA ASP A 382 -40.36 5.55 8.61
C ASP A 382 -40.30 6.69 7.58
N VAL A 383 -40.67 6.33 6.35
CA VAL A 383 -40.61 7.15 5.14
C VAL A 383 -41.91 7.95 5.02
N GLY A 384 -41.83 9.28 4.99
CA GLY A 384 -42.96 10.18 4.75
C GLY A 384 -42.90 10.81 3.34
N PRO A 385 -44.04 11.02 2.67
CA PRO A 385 -44.14 11.45 1.27
C PRO A 385 -44.06 12.98 1.07
N ASP A 386 -43.82 13.36 -0.18
CA ASP A 386 -43.71 14.72 -0.73
C ASP A 386 -44.92 15.61 -0.42
N ASP A 387 -44.66 16.87 -0.03
CA ASP A 387 -45.54 18.01 -0.25
C ASP A 387 -44.69 19.30 -0.44
N GLU A 388 -45.14 20.12 -1.40
CA GLU A 388 -44.45 21.21 -2.10
C GLU A 388 -44.03 22.42 -1.25
N LEU A 389 -42.89 23.05 -1.61
CA LEU A 389 -42.41 24.35 -1.09
C LEU A 389 -42.30 25.39 -2.23
N PRO A 390 -42.48 26.71 -1.94
CA PRO A 390 -42.73 27.77 -2.92
C PRO A 390 -41.47 28.28 -3.66
N PRO A 391 -41.62 29.01 -4.79
CA PRO A 391 -40.50 29.31 -5.69
C PRO A 391 -39.75 30.61 -5.38
N ASP A 392 -38.49 30.61 -5.80
CA ASP A 392 -37.64 31.74 -6.19
C ASP A 392 -36.98 32.61 -5.11
N GLN A 393 -35.74 32.23 -4.78
CA GLN A 393 -34.66 33.20 -4.52
C GLN A 393 -33.25 32.63 -4.81
N GLU A 394 -33.02 31.32 -4.63
CA GLU A 394 -31.70 30.70 -4.82
C GLU A 394 -31.32 30.42 -6.31
N GLU A 395 -32.28 30.10 -7.19
CA GLU A 395 -31.98 29.84 -8.62
C GLU A 395 -31.53 31.09 -9.40
N THR A 396 -31.94 32.28 -8.95
CA THR A 396 -31.62 33.55 -9.62
C THR A 396 -30.15 33.95 -9.52
N ASP A 397 -29.48 33.63 -8.41
CA ASP A 397 -28.08 34.02 -8.20
C ASP A 397 -27.10 33.06 -8.89
N GLU A 398 -27.40 31.77 -8.94
CA GLU A 398 -26.62 30.80 -9.70
C GLU A 398 -26.70 31.07 -11.21
N TRP A 399 -27.89 31.45 -11.71
CA TRP A 399 -28.09 31.82 -13.11
C TRP A 399 -27.32 33.10 -13.48
N ASN A 400 -27.32 34.10 -12.61
CA ASN A 400 -26.57 35.34 -12.81
C ASN A 400 -25.05 35.12 -12.83
N ALA A 401 -24.53 34.24 -11.97
CA ALA A 401 -23.11 33.88 -11.96
C ALA A 401 -22.70 33.11 -13.23
N ARG A 402 -23.57 32.25 -13.76
CA ARG A 402 -23.35 31.55 -15.04
C ARG A 402 -23.31 32.53 -16.22
N ALA A 403 -24.24 33.49 -16.26
CA ALA A 403 -24.32 34.48 -17.33
C ALA A 403 -23.09 35.42 -17.35
N GLN A 404 -22.55 35.79 -16.19
CA GLN A 404 -21.33 36.59 -16.09
C GLN A 404 -20.08 35.81 -16.55
N ARG A 405 -19.99 34.52 -16.22
CA ARG A 405 -18.90 33.64 -16.68
C ARG A 405 -18.91 33.44 -18.21
N MET A 406 -20.08 33.29 -18.82
CA MET A 406 -20.20 33.20 -20.28
C MET A 406 -19.81 34.52 -20.99
N LYS A 407 -20.16 35.69 -20.42
CA LYS A 407 -19.74 36.99 -20.99
C LYS A 407 -18.22 37.18 -20.94
N LEU A 408 -17.57 36.74 -19.87
CA LEU A 408 -16.11 36.77 -19.75
C LEU A 408 -15.44 35.83 -20.77
N TYR A 409 -16.00 34.64 -20.98
CA TYR A 409 -15.53 33.68 -21.97
C TYR A 409 -15.61 34.25 -23.41
N ASP A 410 -16.75 34.83 -23.78
CA ASP A 410 -16.94 35.45 -25.09
C ASP A 410 -15.99 36.64 -25.32
N TRP A 411 -15.70 37.40 -24.26
CA TRP A 411 -14.72 38.48 -24.32
C TRP A 411 -13.29 37.96 -24.52
N LEU A 412 -12.90 36.89 -23.81
CA LEU A 412 -11.58 36.26 -23.94
C LEU A 412 -11.38 35.61 -25.31
N CYS A 413 -12.43 35.02 -25.90
CA CYS A 413 -12.39 34.42 -27.23
C CYS A 413 -12.02 35.43 -28.34
N ARG A 414 -12.25 36.73 -28.13
CA ARG A 414 -11.83 37.78 -29.08
C ARG A 414 -10.31 37.98 -29.17
N PHE A 415 -9.55 37.47 -28.20
CA PHE A 415 -8.08 37.56 -28.18
C PHE A 415 -7.40 36.33 -28.77
N PHE A 416 -8.13 35.25 -29.08
CA PHE A 416 -7.58 34.04 -29.68
C PHE A 416 -7.81 34.03 -31.20
N ARG A 417 -6.77 33.72 -31.99
CA ARG A 417 -6.90 33.57 -33.45
C ARG A 417 -7.72 32.31 -33.77
N PRO A 418 -8.52 32.29 -34.86
CA PRO A 418 -9.38 31.15 -35.23
C PRO A 418 -8.66 29.81 -35.46
N SER A 419 -7.32 29.81 -35.52
CA SER A 419 -6.50 28.60 -35.71
C SER A 419 -6.01 27.95 -34.40
N ALA A 420 -6.45 28.45 -33.23
CA ALA A 420 -6.07 27.86 -31.95
C ALA A 420 -7.00 26.68 -31.63
N VAL A 421 -6.44 25.46 -31.62
CA VAL A 421 -7.13 24.26 -31.12
C VAL A 421 -7.40 24.46 -29.62
N PRO A 422 -8.66 24.32 -29.13
CA PRO A 422 -8.95 24.45 -27.71
C PRO A 422 -8.19 23.37 -26.90
N PRO A 423 -7.67 23.69 -25.71
CA PRO A 423 -7.10 22.68 -24.84
C PRO A 423 -8.17 21.64 -24.47
N LYS A 424 -7.78 20.35 -24.43
CA LYS A 424 -8.68 19.22 -24.12
C LYS A 424 -9.02 19.07 -22.62
N GLY A 425 -8.51 19.95 -21.77
CA GLY A 425 -8.73 19.93 -20.33
C GLY A 425 -9.71 21.02 -19.91
N ASP A 426 -10.45 20.77 -18.83
CA ASP A 426 -11.26 21.80 -18.19
C ASP A 426 -10.34 22.87 -17.60
N ILE A 427 -10.63 24.14 -17.87
CA ILE A 427 -9.81 25.26 -17.42
C ILE A 427 -9.90 25.43 -15.88
N ALA A 428 -10.91 24.83 -15.25
CA ALA A 428 -11.03 24.72 -13.80
C ALA A 428 -9.86 23.94 -13.16
N ASP A 429 -9.16 23.09 -13.91
CA ASP A 429 -7.98 22.34 -13.41
C ASP A 429 -6.71 23.20 -13.31
N MET A 430 -6.72 24.45 -13.77
CA MET A 430 -5.54 25.34 -13.78
C MET A 430 -5.56 26.45 -12.72
N VAL A 431 -6.54 26.45 -11.82
CA VAL A 431 -6.61 27.40 -10.70
C VAL A 431 -6.69 26.62 -9.40
N ILE A 432 -5.56 26.53 -8.68
CA ILE A 432 -5.52 26.22 -7.23
C ILE A 432 -5.53 27.55 -6.49
#